data_AF-C8KHZ6-F1
#
_entry.id   AF-C8KHZ6-F1
#
_cell.length_a   1.000
_cell.length_b   1.000
_cell.length_c   1.000
_cell.angle_alpha   90.00
_cell.angle_beta   90.00
_cell.angle_gamma   90.00
#
_symmetry.space_group_name_H-M   'P 1'
#
loop_
_entity.id
_entity.type
_entity.pdbx_description
1 polymer ?
#
loop_
_entity_poly.entity_id
_entity_poly.type
_entity_poly.pdbx_seq_one_letter_code
_entity_poly.pdbx_strand_id
1 'polypeptide(L)' 'LVMVPKQFLIQRDYNEVWTGGIGSYSLILMTVSFLQLHPRIDARALGANLGVLLIEFFEFYGRCFNYMKTAIRVHNGGS' A
#
# COMPACT_ATOMS: atom_id res chain seq x y z
N LEU A 1 -0.16 7.43 5.14
CA LEU A 1 0.58 6.16 4.92
C LEU A 1 1.55 6.24 3.72
N VAL A 2 1.08 6.57 2.51
CA VAL A 2 1.84 6.55 1.23
C VAL A 2 3.25 7.18 1.25
N MET A 3 3.46 8.26 2.02
CA MET A 3 4.73 8.99 2.03
C MET A 3 5.92 8.11 2.44
N VAL A 4 5.75 7.25 3.44
CA VAL A 4 6.85 6.41 3.95
C VAL A 4 7.22 5.29 2.97
N PRO A 5 6.27 4.48 2.43
CA PRO A 5 6.56 3.54 1.35
C PRO A 5 7.16 4.21 0.11
N LYS A 6 6.72 5.43 -0.24
CA LYS A 6 7.27 6.17 -1.38
C LYS A 6 8.75 6.50 -1.15
N GLN A 7 9.08 7.05 0.00
CA GLN A 7 10.47 7.37 0.35
C GLN A 7 11.34 6.11 0.39
N PHE A 8 10.81 5.01 0.91
CA PHE A 8 11.49 3.72 0.93
C PHE A 8 11.82 3.18 -0.46
N LEU A 9 10.89 3.30 -1.42
CA LEU A 9 11.13 2.88 -2.81
C LEU A 9 12.16 3.77 -3.51
N ILE A 10 12.12 5.09 -3.27
CA ILE A 10 13.09 6.04 -3.82
C ILE A 10 14.50 5.71 -3.32
N GLN A 11 14.67 5.43 -2.03
CA GLN A 11 15.97 5.09 -1.44
C GLN A 11 16.56 3.78 -1.99
N ARG A 12 15.78 2.96 -2.70
CA ARG A 12 16.19 1.69 -3.29
C ARG A 12 16.11 1.69 -4.81
N ASP A 13 15.89 2.85 -5.43
CA ASP A 13 15.75 3.00 -6.88
C ASP A 13 14.61 2.17 -7.52
N TYR A 14 13.55 1.87 -6.74
CA TYR A 14 12.36 1.11 -7.19
C TYR A 14 11.11 1.97 -7.44
N ASN A 15 11.24 3.30 -7.49
CA ASN A 15 10.13 4.23 -7.70
C ASN A 15 9.87 4.60 -9.17
N GLU A 16 10.75 4.19 -10.08
CA GLU A 16 10.70 4.54 -11.50
C GLU A 16 10.05 3.42 -12.32
N VAL A 17 8.98 3.74 -13.05
CA VAL A 17 8.27 2.76 -13.91
C VAL A 17 9.14 2.31 -15.07
N TRP A 18 10.01 3.20 -15.57
CA TRP A 18 10.92 2.92 -16.68
C TRP A 18 11.89 1.77 -16.39
N THR A 19 12.33 1.62 -15.13
CA THR A 19 13.24 0.55 -14.71
C THR A 19 12.51 -0.71 -14.20
N GLY A 20 11.19 -0.77 -14.37
CA GLY A 20 10.34 -1.86 -13.84
C GLY A 20 9.97 -1.69 -12.36
N GLY A 21 10.20 -0.51 -11.79
CA GLY A 21 9.77 -0.15 -10.44
C GLY A 21 8.28 0.19 -10.33
N ILE A 22 7.84 0.49 -9.12
CA ILE A 22 6.46 0.80 -8.81
C ILE A 22 6.23 2.31 -8.96
N GLY A 23 5.35 2.69 -9.89
CA GLY A 23 4.96 4.07 -10.07
C GLY A 23 4.17 4.64 -8.89
N SER A 24 4.21 5.97 -8.73
CA SER A 24 3.52 6.66 -7.63
C SER A 24 2.01 6.37 -7.60
N TYR A 25 1.35 6.25 -8.76
CA TYR A 25 -0.07 5.92 -8.84
C TYR A 25 -0.36 4.49 -8.36
N SER A 26 0.45 3.52 -8.77
CA SER A 26 0.33 2.12 -8.34
C SER A 26 0.52 1.98 -6.83
N LEU A 27 1.47 2.71 -6.25
CA LEU A 27 1.68 2.75 -4.80
C LEU A 27 0.48 3.33 -4.05
N ILE A 28 -0.16 4.36 -4.60
CA ILE A 28 -1.41 4.92 -4.04
C ILE A 28 -2.52 3.86 -4.09
N LEU A 29 -2.70 3.19 -5.23
CA LEU A 29 -3.73 2.15 -5.36
C LEU A 29 -3.51 0.98 -4.40
N MET A 30 -2.26 0.53 -4.21
CA MET A 30 -1.90 -0.47 -3.20
C MET A 30 -2.28 0.02 -1.80
N THR A 31 -1.96 1.27 -1.48
CA THR A 31 -2.26 1.83 -0.16
C THR A 31 -3.75 1.94 0.10
N VAL A 32 -4.52 2.41 -0.89
CA VAL A 32 -5.98 2.55 -0.77
C VAL A 32 -6.63 1.17 -0.66
N SER A 33 -6.23 0.21 -1.48
CA SER A 33 -6.74 -1.16 -1.41
C SER A 33 -6.46 -1.82 -0.06
N PHE A 34 -5.27 -1.63 0.49
CA PHE A 34 -4.92 -2.10 1.83
C PHE A 34 -5.84 -1.51 2.91
N LEU A 35 -6.08 -0.20 2.89
CA LEU A 35 -6.96 0.46 3.87
C LEU A 35 -8.43 0.07 3.70
N GLN A 36 -8.88 -0.21 2.47
CA GLN A 36 -10.24 -0.69 2.21
C GLN A 36 -10.46 -2.12 2.72
N LEU A 37 -9.47 -3.00 2.54
CA LEU A 37 -9.52 -4.40 2.97
C LEU A 37 -9.21 -4.59 4.46
N HIS A 38 -8.69 -3.57 5.12
CA HIS A 38 -8.23 -3.70 6.50
C HIS A 38 -9.41 -4.04 7.43
N PRO A 39 -9.34 -5.16 8.19
CA PRO A 39 -10.45 -5.59 9.06
C PRO A 39 -10.69 -4.67 10.27
N ARG A 40 -9.78 -3.74 10.57
CA ARG A 40 -9.90 -2.84 11.72
C ARG A 40 -10.62 -1.57 11.29
N ILE A 41 -11.77 -1.30 11.91
CA ILE A 41 -12.46 -0.01 11.82
C ILE A 41 -11.52 1.12 12.27
N ASP A 42 -10.65 0.83 13.24
CA ASP A 42 -9.64 1.77 13.77
C ASP A 42 -8.65 2.28 12.72
N ALA A 43 -8.41 1.55 11.63
CA ALA A 43 -7.55 2.02 10.54
C ALA A 43 -8.10 3.29 9.85
N ARG A 44 -9.40 3.55 10.01
CA ARG A 44 -10.11 4.74 9.51
C ARG A 44 -10.35 5.80 10.60
N ALA A 45 -9.99 5.50 11.85
CA ALA A 45 -10.19 6.41 12.97
C ALA A 45 -9.11 7.52 12.99
N LEU A 46 -9.47 8.70 13.50
CA LEU A 46 -8.58 9.87 13.63
C LEU A 46 -7.34 9.60 14.52
N GLY A 47 -7.36 8.53 15.34
CA GLY A 47 -6.25 8.10 16.19
C GLY A 47 -5.52 6.84 15.71
N ALA A 48 -5.69 6.43 14.45
CA ALA A 48 -5.07 5.23 13.92
C ALA A 48 -3.54 5.26 14.04
N ASN A 49 -2.94 4.18 14.57
CA ASN A 49 -1.49 4.09 14.65
C ASN A 49 -0.90 3.77 13.27
N LEU A 50 -0.39 4.82 12.60
CA LEU A 50 0.22 4.71 11.28
C LEU A 50 1.44 3.78 11.23
N GLY A 51 2.16 3.60 12.36
CA GLY A 51 3.29 2.67 12.43
C GLY A 51 2.86 1.21 12.33
N VAL A 52 1.78 0.84 13.02
CA VAL A 52 1.20 -0.51 12.93
C VAL A 52 0.68 -0.78 11.51
N LEU A 53 -0.07 0.18 10.95
CA LEU A 53 -0.59 0.08 9.59
C LEU A 53 0.53 -0.06 8.54
N LEU A 54 1.68 0.60 8.76
CA LEU A 54 2.83 0.50 7.87
C LEU A 54 3.47 -0.89 7.93
N ILE A 55 3.62 -1.46 9.13
CA ILE A 55 4.16 -2.82 9.29
C ILE A 55 3.22 -3.83 8.64
N GLU A 56 1.91 -3.73 8.90
CA GLU A 56 0.88 -4.61 8.32
C GLU A 56 0.81 -4.44 6.78
N PHE A 57 1.02 -3.23 6.25
CA PHE A 57 1.11 -3.00 4.80
C PHE A 57 2.30 -3.75 4.18
N PHE A 58 3.49 -3.66 4.78
CA PHE A 58 4.67 -4.36 4.30
C PHE A 58 4.57 -5.88 4.48
N GLU A 59 3.93 -6.35 5.55
CA GLU A 59 3.67 -7.78 5.73
C GLU A 59 2.70 -8.30 4.66
N PHE A 60 1.61 -7.57 4.43
CA PHE A 60 0.60 -7.98 3.46
C PHE A 60 1.18 -8.05 2.05
N TYR A 61 1.77 -6.97 1.54
CA TYR A 61 2.35 -6.96 0.20
C TYR A 61 3.68 -7.71 0.12
N GLY A 62 4.47 -7.79 1.18
CA GLY A 62 5.75 -8.49 1.17
C GLY A 62 5.64 -10.01 1.30
N ARG A 63 4.58 -10.54 1.94
CA ARG A 63 4.50 -11.97 2.29
C ARG A 63 3.17 -12.63 1.95
N CYS A 64 2.05 -11.94 2.12
CA CYS A 64 0.72 -12.56 2.07
C CYS A 64 0.01 -12.37 0.73
N PHE A 65 0.31 -11.29 -0.01
CA PHE A 65 -0.37 -10.96 -1.25
C PHE A 65 0.07 -11.88 -2.39
N ASN A 66 -0.88 -12.61 -2.97
CA ASN A 66 -0.59 -13.53 -4.07
C ASN A 66 -0.53 -12.78 -5.40
N TYR A 67 0.67 -12.31 -5.75
CA TYR A 67 0.92 -11.59 -7.01
C TYR A 67 0.58 -12.39 -8.28
N MET A 68 0.50 -13.72 -8.22
CA MET A 68 0.21 -14.56 -9.40
C MET A 68 -1.29 -14.76 -9.64
N LYS A 69 -2.10 -14.71 -8.59
CA LYS A 69 -3.54 -15.04 -8.67
C LYS A 69 -4.47 -13.89 -8.28
N THR A 70 -3.91 -12.77 -7.82
CA THR A 70 -4.70 -11.68 -7.27
C THR A 70 -4.32 -10.35 -7.90
N ALA A 71 -5.33 -9.58 -8.31
CA ALA A 71 -5.18 -8.23 -8.81
C ALA A 71 -5.70 -7.22 -7.77
N ILE A 72 -5.18 -5.99 -7.83
CA ILE A 72 -5.59 -4.91 -6.95
C ILE A 72 -6.74 -4.15 -7.59
N ARG A 73 -7.87 -4.05 -6.89
CA ARG A 73 -9.04 -3.27 -7.29
C ARG A 73 -9.45 -2.34 -6.15
N VAL A 74 -9.59 -1.06 -6.47
CA VAL A 74 -10.12 -0.06 -5.56
C VAL A 74 -11.61 0.10 -5.79
N HIS A 75 -12.42 -0.02 -4.73
CA HIS A 75 -13.88 0.10 -4.81
C HIS A 75 -14.31 1.56 -4.64
N ASN A 76 -15.46 1.94 -5.23
CA ASN A 76 -16.11 3.25 -5.07
C ASN A 76 -15.18 4.47 -5.29
N GLY A 77 -14.24 4.37 -6.24
CA GLY A 77 -13.30 5.47 -6.53
C GLY A 77 -12.29 5.75 -5.40
N GLY A 78 -12.15 4.86 -4.42
CA GLY A 78 -11.19 4.99 -3.31
C GLY A 78 -11.77 5.54 -2.01
N SER A 79 -13.11 5.52 -1.88
CA SER A 79 -13.83 5.87 -0.65
C SER A 79 -13.97 4.72 0.35
#